data_AF-A0A3B9H437-F1
#
_entry.id   AF-A0A3B9H437-F1
#
_cell.length_a   1.000
_cell.length_b   1.000
_cell.length_c   1.000
_cell.angle_alpha   90.00
_cell.angle_beta   90.00
_cell.angle_gamma   90.00
#
_symmetry.space_group_name_H-M   'P 1'
#
loop_
_entity.id
_entity.type
_entity.pdbx_description
1 polymer ?
#
loop_
_entity_poly.entity_id
_entity_poly.type
_entity_poly.pdbx_seq_one_letter_code
_entity_poly.pdbx_strand_id
1 'polypeptide(L)'
;DIVISMVPARFHVEVVKDCIRFGKNVLTPSYVSNEMKELDGAAKEAGIIIMNEIGLDPGIDHMSAKKILDEIEAEGGEIFQFESFTGGLLAPESENNPWKYKFTWNPRNVVLAGQGGAAKFIHNKQYKYIPYTKLFRRTEFIDIDGYGRFEGYANRDSLKYRSIYGLENIDTIYRGTLRRVGFCRAWDVFVQLGCTDDSYVIEGSEHMTKREYINSFLRYNRHDSVELKLRHYLKIDEDDTLWEKLEWLGLFDSEPVNLGKDGTPAQMLQKILKDKWSLSDEDKDMIVMWHKFGYYLNGKKFGIESSMVHIGKDQVYTAMSDTVGYPVAICAEMILNGTIQSKGVQLPTHAEIYNPVLDKLSEYGIKFNEKKVNDPITAE
;
A
#
# COMPACT_ATOMS: atom_id res chain seq x y z
N ASP A 1 -27.73 -13.44 -5.87
CA ASP A 1 -28.04 -12.23 -5.07
C ASP A 1 -26.90 -11.23 -5.02
N ILE A 2 -25.66 -11.71 -5.03
CA ILE A 2 -24.46 -10.86 -4.92
C ILE A 2 -23.31 -11.43 -5.78
N VAL A 3 -22.42 -10.56 -6.25
CA VAL A 3 -21.20 -10.91 -7.00
C VAL A 3 -19.98 -10.33 -6.27
N ILE A 4 -18.93 -11.11 -6.09
CA ILE A 4 -17.67 -10.64 -5.51
C ILE A 4 -16.61 -10.61 -6.62
N SER A 5 -16.14 -9.41 -6.96
CA SER A 5 -15.20 -9.18 -8.06
C SER A 5 -13.75 -9.11 -7.55
N MET A 6 -13.07 -10.26 -7.53
CA MET A 6 -11.64 -10.37 -7.19
C MET A 6 -10.72 -10.41 -8.42
N VAL A 7 -11.23 -10.03 -9.59
CA VAL A 7 -10.48 -9.97 -10.85
C VAL A 7 -9.62 -8.70 -10.93
N PRO A 8 -8.66 -8.59 -11.88
CA PRO A 8 -7.91 -7.36 -12.08
C PRO A 8 -8.80 -6.13 -12.30
N ALA A 9 -8.42 -5.00 -11.73
CA ALA A 9 -9.26 -3.79 -11.64
C ALA A 9 -9.83 -3.28 -12.98
N ARG A 10 -9.11 -3.49 -14.09
CA ARG A 10 -9.54 -3.13 -15.44
C ARG A 10 -10.83 -3.84 -15.91
N PHE A 11 -11.23 -4.93 -15.25
CA PHE A 11 -12.42 -5.70 -15.62
C PHE A 11 -13.64 -5.36 -14.75
N HIS A 12 -13.48 -4.58 -13.66
CA HIS A 12 -14.56 -4.32 -12.72
C HIS A 12 -15.75 -3.60 -13.36
N VAL A 13 -15.51 -2.63 -14.22
CA VAL A 13 -16.58 -1.85 -14.89
C VAL A 13 -17.50 -2.76 -15.70
N GLU A 14 -16.96 -3.73 -16.43
CA GLU A 14 -17.76 -4.68 -17.22
C GLU A 14 -18.57 -5.63 -16.33
N VAL A 15 -17.97 -6.13 -15.24
CA VAL A 15 -18.69 -6.94 -14.24
C VAL A 15 -19.85 -6.16 -13.63
N VAL A 16 -19.63 -4.88 -13.29
CA VAL A 16 -20.66 -4.02 -12.69
C VAL A 16 -21.79 -3.73 -13.68
N LYS A 17 -21.50 -3.48 -14.96
CA LYS A 17 -22.54 -3.31 -15.99
C LYS A 17 -23.46 -4.54 -16.09
N ASP A 18 -22.89 -5.73 -16.04
CA ASP A 18 -23.68 -6.97 -15.99
C ASP A 18 -24.50 -7.06 -14.70
N CYS A 19 -23.92 -6.72 -13.55
CA CYS A 19 -24.64 -6.71 -12.27
C CYS A 19 -25.84 -5.75 -12.27
N ILE A 20 -25.70 -4.55 -12.85
CA ILE A 20 -26.80 -3.60 -13.07
C ILE A 20 -27.88 -4.24 -13.94
N ARG A 21 -27.49 -4.80 -15.09
CA ARG A 21 -28.42 -5.45 -16.02
C ARG A 21 -29.22 -6.58 -15.38
N PHE A 22 -28.60 -7.37 -14.51
CA PHE A 22 -29.23 -8.52 -13.86
C PHE A 22 -29.79 -8.24 -12.46
N GLY A 23 -29.74 -6.98 -12.00
CA GLY A 23 -30.22 -6.57 -10.67
C GLY A 23 -29.51 -7.31 -9.53
N LYS A 24 -28.18 -7.44 -9.60
CA LYS A 24 -27.35 -8.11 -8.59
C LYS A 24 -26.44 -7.10 -7.88
N ASN A 25 -26.32 -7.23 -6.56
CA ASN A 25 -25.34 -6.46 -5.79
C ASN A 25 -23.92 -6.91 -6.15
N VAL A 26 -22.92 -6.06 -5.98
CA VAL A 26 -21.53 -6.36 -6.31
C VAL A 26 -20.56 -5.73 -5.31
N LEU A 27 -19.48 -6.45 -4.99
CA LEU A 27 -18.40 -5.98 -4.11
C LEU A 27 -17.05 -6.10 -4.79
N THR A 28 -16.16 -5.16 -4.52
CA THR A 28 -14.75 -5.21 -4.94
C THR A 28 -13.84 -4.56 -3.90
N PRO A 29 -12.64 -5.10 -3.62
CA PRO A 29 -11.65 -4.47 -2.76
C PRO A 29 -10.82 -3.39 -3.47
N SER A 30 -11.18 -3.02 -4.70
CA SER A 30 -10.39 -2.10 -5.53
C SER A 30 -10.89 -0.65 -5.45
N TYR A 31 -9.98 0.28 -5.75
CA TYR A 31 -10.29 1.71 -5.88
C TYR A 31 -11.42 1.99 -6.87
N VAL A 32 -12.26 2.96 -6.56
CA VAL A 32 -13.34 3.43 -7.43
C VAL A 32 -12.77 4.29 -8.57
N SER A 33 -12.96 3.84 -9.82
CA SER A 33 -12.59 4.61 -11.01
C SER A 33 -13.64 5.70 -11.32
N ASN A 34 -13.30 6.68 -12.15
CA ASN A 34 -14.28 7.68 -12.60
C ASN A 34 -15.43 7.02 -13.36
N GLU A 35 -15.13 6.07 -14.24
CA GLU A 35 -16.14 5.26 -14.95
C GLU A 35 -17.05 4.50 -13.98
N MET A 36 -16.51 4.00 -12.86
CA MET A 36 -17.32 3.35 -11.83
C MET A 36 -18.28 4.34 -11.17
N LYS A 37 -17.83 5.57 -10.86
CA LYS A 37 -18.68 6.61 -10.25
C LYS A 37 -19.84 7.02 -11.16
N GLU A 38 -19.63 7.04 -12.47
CA GLU A 38 -20.68 7.36 -13.46
C GLU A 38 -21.84 6.36 -13.45
N LEU A 39 -21.62 5.14 -12.93
CA LEU A 39 -22.65 4.10 -12.83
C LEU A 39 -23.57 4.25 -11.60
N ASP A 40 -23.34 5.24 -10.73
CA ASP A 40 -24.13 5.43 -9.49
C ASP A 40 -25.64 5.59 -9.76
N GLY A 41 -26.02 6.42 -10.73
CA GLY A 41 -27.42 6.64 -11.08
C GLY A 41 -28.10 5.35 -11.56
N ALA A 42 -27.47 4.64 -12.50
CA ALA A 42 -27.99 3.37 -13.03
C ALA A 42 -28.09 2.29 -11.94
N ALA A 43 -27.15 2.25 -11.00
CA ALA A 43 -27.17 1.31 -9.89
C ALA A 43 -28.29 1.61 -8.89
N LYS A 44 -28.56 2.89 -8.61
CA LYS A 44 -29.70 3.32 -7.78
C LYS A 44 -31.04 2.98 -8.45
N GLU A 45 -31.17 3.23 -9.75
CA GLU A 45 -32.36 2.85 -10.53
C GLU A 45 -32.60 1.35 -10.53
N ALA A 46 -31.54 0.55 -10.66
CA ALA A 46 -31.61 -0.92 -10.57
C ALA A 46 -31.81 -1.44 -9.12
N GLY A 47 -31.75 -0.56 -8.11
CA GLY A 47 -31.94 -0.93 -6.71
C GLY A 47 -30.81 -1.78 -6.12
N ILE A 48 -29.61 -1.73 -6.71
CA ILE A 48 -28.45 -2.54 -6.29
C ILE A 48 -27.42 -1.73 -5.50
N ILE A 49 -26.57 -2.45 -4.77
CA ILE A 49 -25.40 -1.93 -4.06
C ILE A 49 -24.15 -2.32 -4.86
N ILE A 50 -23.30 -1.34 -5.13
CA ILE A 50 -21.95 -1.52 -5.66
C ILE A 50 -20.98 -1.08 -4.57
N MET A 51 -20.53 -2.02 -3.71
CA MET A 51 -19.55 -1.72 -2.67
C MET A 51 -18.15 -1.79 -3.26
N ASN A 52 -17.41 -0.68 -3.19
CA ASN A 52 -16.02 -0.63 -3.62
C ASN A 52 -15.11 -0.48 -2.41
N GLU A 53 -13.81 -0.59 -2.63
CA GLU A 53 -12.82 -0.23 -1.61
C GLU A 53 -13.03 -0.95 -0.29
N ILE A 54 -13.52 -2.20 -0.29
CA ILE A 54 -13.80 -3.01 0.92
C ILE A 54 -12.73 -4.09 1.14
N GLY A 55 -11.46 -3.71 1.17
CA GLY A 55 -10.32 -4.58 1.46
C GLY A 55 -9.50 -4.09 2.65
N LEU A 56 -8.17 -4.04 2.48
CA LEU A 56 -7.23 -3.53 3.48
C LEU A 56 -6.96 -2.02 3.31
N ASP A 57 -6.33 -1.67 2.19
CA ASP A 57 -5.97 -0.32 1.76
C ASP A 57 -6.08 -0.30 0.23
N PRO A 58 -7.28 -0.02 -0.31
CA PRO A 58 -8.41 0.62 0.38
C PRO A 58 -9.40 -0.34 1.07
N GLY A 59 -9.88 0.01 2.26
CA GLY A 59 -10.95 -0.62 3.03
C GLY A 59 -10.86 -0.42 4.53
N ILE A 60 -10.16 -1.31 5.24
CA ILE A 60 -9.95 -1.16 6.68
C ILE A 60 -9.39 0.23 7.01
N ASP A 61 -8.52 0.80 6.17
CA ASP A 61 -8.00 2.15 6.34
C ASP A 61 -9.11 3.22 6.32
N HIS A 62 -10.05 3.15 5.38
CA HIS A 62 -11.22 4.04 5.33
C HIS A 62 -12.10 3.90 6.56
N MET A 63 -12.45 2.66 6.89
CA MET A 63 -13.37 2.36 7.99
C MET A 63 -12.81 2.83 9.33
N SER A 64 -11.56 2.45 9.62
CA SER A 64 -10.90 2.82 10.88
C SER A 64 -10.62 4.32 10.97
N ALA A 65 -10.27 4.98 9.87
CA ALA A 65 -10.08 6.43 9.85
C ALA A 65 -11.40 7.17 10.08
N LYS A 66 -12.46 6.82 9.33
CA LYS A 66 -13.76 7.50 9.45
C LYS A 66 -14.41 7.30 10.81
N LYS A 67 -14.26 6.13 11.43
CA LYS A 67 -14.74 5.91 12.79
C LYS A 67 -14.17 6.95 13.77
N ILE A 68 -12.85 7.17 13.76
CA ILE A 68 -12.18 8.12 14.66
C ILE A 68 -12.52 9.57 14.29
N LEU A 69 -12.56 9.90 12.99
CA LEU A 69 -12.95 11.24 12.54
C LEU A 69 -14.37 11.59 13.01
N ASP A 70 -15.33 10.69 12.83
CA ASP A 70 -16.73 10.91 13.20
C ASP A 70 -16.91 10.99 14.73
N GLU A 71 -16.11 10.24 15.50
CA GLU A 71 -16.06 10.34 16.97
C GLU A 71 -15.53 11.71 17.43
N ILE A 72 -14.44 12.19 16.83
CA ILE A 72 -13.88 13.52 17.13
C ILE A 72 -14.91 14.62 16.81
N GLU A 73 -15.54 14.56 15.64
CA GLU A 73 -16.55 15.53 15.21
C GLU A 73 -17.79 15.50 16.13
N ALA A 74 -18.24 14.32 16.54
CA ALA A 74 -19.36 14.16 17.47
C ALA A 74 -19.09 14.77 18.85
N GLU A 75 -17.83 14.80 19.29
CA GLU A 75 -17.39 15.51 20.50
C GLU A 75 -17.23 17.04 20.30
N GLY A 76 -17.44 17.55 19.08
CA GLY A 76 -17.25 18.95 18.72
C GLY A 76 -15.79 19.32 18.43
N GLY A 77 -14.96 18.33 18.08
CA GLY A 77 -13.57 18.52 17.71
C GLY A 77 -13.39 19.00 16.26
N GLU A 78 -12.34 19.80 16.03
CA GLU A 78 -11.94 20.28 14.70
C GLU A 78 -10.62 19.62 14.28
N ILE A 79 -10.65 18.81 13.23
CA ILE A 79 -9.48 18.08 12.72
C ILE A 79 -8.57 19.03 11.93
N PHE A 80 -7.28 19.05 12.29
CA PHE A 80 -6.25 19.78 11.54
C PHE A 80 -5.16 18.87 10.95
N GLN A 81 -5.03 17.63 11.40
CA GLN A 81 -4.02 16.69 10.92
C GLN A 81 -4.59 15.28 10.77
N PHE A 82 -4.30 14.65 9.63
CA PHE A 82 -4.56 13.25 9.37
C PHE A 82 -3.37 12.61 8.64
N GLU A 83 -2.78 11.59 9.24
CA GLU A 83 -1.75 10.78 8.61
C GLU A 83 -2.14 9.31 8.64
N SER A 84 -1.82 8.57 7.59
CA SER A 84 -2.20 7.16 7.48
C SER A 84 -1.15 6.36 6.71
N PHE A 85 -0.68 5.28 7.31
CA PHE A 85 0.37 4.44 6.77
C PHE A 85 0.02 2.97 6.92
N THR A 86 0.18 2.22 5.83
CA THR A 86 -0.07 0.78 5.80
C THR A 86 1.13 0.04 5.21
N GLY A 87 1.45 -1.14 5.72
CA GLY A 87 2.47 -2.01 5.15
C GLY A 87 2.13 -3.48 5.31
N GLY A 88 2.17 -4.23 4.22
CA GLY A 88 2.26 -5.69 4.24
C GLY A 88 3.72 -6.11 4.20
N LEU A 89 4.16 -6.82 5.24
CA LEU A 89 5.55 -7.08 5.59
C LEU A 89 5.70 -8.53 6.08
N LEU A 90 6.92 -8.93 6.41
CA LEU A 90 7.15 -10.18 7.15
C LEU A 90 6.85 -9.97 8.63
N ALA A 91 6.30 -11.00 9.27
CA ALA A 91 6.24 -11.06 10.72
C ALA A 91 7.66 -11.14 11.29
N PRO A 92 7.93 -10.58 12.49
CA PRO A 92 9.28 -10.55 13.08
C PRO A 92 9.98 -11.91 13.11
N GLU A 93 9.26 -13.00 13.38
CA GLU A 93 9.80 -14.36 13.39
C GLU A 93 10.22 -14.88 12.00
N SER A 94 9.71 -14.28 10.93
CA SER A 94 9.98 -14.68 9.53
C SER A 94 10.96 -13.74 8.83
N GLU A 95 11.52 -12.73 9.51
CA GLU A 95 12.51 -11.79 8.97
C GLU A 95 13.92 -12.41 8.80
N ASN A 96 14.00 -13.44 7.96
CA ASN A 96 15.19 -14.27 7.74
C ASN A 96 16.11 -13.78 6.59
N ASN A 97 15.90 -12.57 6.10
CA ASN A 97 16.67 -12.01 4.98
C ASN A 97 17.03 -10.52 5.21
N PRO A 98 18.11 -10.00 4.59
CA PRO A 98 18.59 -8.65 4.88
C PRO A 98 17.62 -7.54 4.43
N TRP A 99 16.69 -7.82 3.52
CA TRP A 99 15.63 -6.88 3.14
C TRP A 99 14.47 -6.84 4.13
N LYS A 100 14.35 -7.86 4.99
CA LYS A 100 13.22 -8.07 5.90
C LYS A 100 11.88 -7.98 5.17
N TYR A 101 11.87 -8.46 3.92
CA TYR A 101 10.74 -8.36 3.02
C TYR A 101 10.66 -9.59 2.14
N LYS A 102 9.43 -10.03 1.89
CA LYS A 102 9.04 -11.04 0.90
C LYS A 102 7.71 -10.58 0.27
N PHE A 103 7.37 -11.12 -0.90
CA PHE A 103 6.10 -10.81 -1.55
C PHE A 103 4.95 -11.49 -0.83
N THR A 104 4.09 -10.69 -0.21
CA THR A 104 2.86 -11.15 0.48
C THR A 104 1.60 -10.87 -0.34
N TRP A 105 1.77 -10.21 -1.50
CA TRP A 105 0.73 -9.81 -2.45
C TRP A 105 1.37 -9.63 -3.82
N ASN A 106 0.60 -9.14 -4.80
CA ASN A 106 1.03 -9.03 -6.19
C ASN A 106 2.41 -8.33 -6.35
N PRO A 107 3.47 -9.07 -6.76
CA PRO A 107 4.82 -8.53 -6.89
C PRO A 107 4.92 -7.32 -7.81
N ARG A 108 4.07 -7.28 -8.84
CA ARG A 108 4.06 -6.20 -9.83
C ARG A 108 3.80 -4.84 -9.19
N ASN A 109 2.86 -4.80 -8.25
CA ASN A 109 2.47 -3.57 -7.59
C ASN A 109 3.57 -3.06 -6.64
N VAL A 110 4.39 -3.97 -6.08
CA VAL A 110 5.57 -3.60 -5.29
C VAL A 110 6.66 -3.02 -6.20
N VAL A 111 6.95 -3.68 -7.33
CA VAL A 111 8.00 -3.21 -8.26
C VAL A 111 7.67 -1.85 -8.85
N LEU A 112 6.40 -1.61 -9.16
CA LEU A 112 5.92 -0.32 -9.69
C LEU A 112 5.51 0.67 -8.59
N ALA A 113 5.78 0.38 -7.32
CA ALA A 113 5.38 1.24 -6.22
C ALA A 113 5.99 2.64 -6.37
N GLY A 114 5.17 3.67 -6.11
CA GLY A 114 5.57 5.07 -6.23
C GLY A 114 5.53 5.64 -7.64
N GLN A 115 5.31 4.83 -8.67
CA GLN A 115 5.15 5.30 -10.05
C GLN A 115 3.77 5.92 -10.29
N GLY A 116 3.64 6.63 -11.43
CA GLY A 116 2.39 7.27 -11.84
C GLY A 116 2.28 8.76 -11.48
N GLY A 117 3.40 9.40 -11.14
CA GLY A 117 3.48 10.85 -10.90
C GLY A 117 4.17 11.20 -9.59
N ALA A 118 4.24 12.49 -9.27
CA ALA A 118 4.74 12.94 -7.98
C ALA A 118 3.76 12.54 -6.86
N ALA A 119 4.29 12.18 -5.70
CA ALA A 119 3.48 12.07 -4.51
C ALA A 119 3.03 13.48 -4.08
N LYS A 120 1.76 13.64 -3.70
CA LYS A 120 1.14 14.93 -3.39
C LYS A 120 0.42 14.87 -2.05
N PHE A 121 0.66 15.85 -1.20
CA PHE A 121 0.06 15.93 0.13
C PHE A 121 0.08 17.37 0.66
N ILE A 122 -0.59 17.60 1.79
CA ILE A 122 -0.51 18.87 2.51
C ILE A 122 0.25 18.60 3.80
N HIS A 123 1.21 19.46 4.12
CA HIS A 123 1.91 19.43 5.40
C HIS A 123 2.05 20.86 5.91
N ASN A 124 1.48 21.13 7.08
CA ASN A 124 1.44 22.46 7.70
C ASN A 124 0.94 23.56 6.74
N LYS A 125 -0.24 23.34 6.15
CA LYS A 125 -0.92 24.20 5.17
C LYS A 125 -0.19 24.40 3.84
N GLN A 126 0.92 23.69 3.62
CA GLN A 126 1.71 23.79 2.40
C GLN A 126 1.49 22.56 1.53
N TYR A 127 1.19 22.77 0.25
CA TYR A 127 1.22 21.69 -0.73
C TYR A 127 2.66 21.20 -0.93
N LYS A 128 2.86 19.90 -0.79
CA LYS A 128 4.14 19.24 -0.99
C LYS A 128 4.06 18.28 -2.16
N TYR A 129 5.16 18.21 -2.89
CA TYR A 129 5.34 17.37 -4.05
C TYR A 129 6.66 16.63 -3.93
N ILE A 130 6.63 15.29 -4.05
CA ILE A 130 7.84 14.48 -4.07
C ILE A 130 7.90 13.76 -5.42
N PRO A 131 8.86 14.10 -6.30
CA PRO A 131 9.03 13.37 -7.55
C PRO A 131 9.51 11.93 -7.27
N TYR A 132 9.19 11.01 -8.17
CA TYR A 132 9.47 9.57 -8.02
C TYR A 132 10.94 9.28 -7.64
N THR A 133 11.89 9.94 -8.29
CA THR A 133 13.34 9.79 -8.05
C THR A 133 13.83 10.31 -6.70
N LYS A 134 12.95 10.91 -5.87
CA LYS A 134 13.25 11.35 -4.51
C LYS A 134 12.37 10.67 -3.46
N LEU A 135 11.46 9.81 -3.88
CA LEU A 135 10.41 9.24 -3.03
C LEU A 135 10.99 8.42 -1.89
N PHE A 136 11.86 7.45 -2.20
CA PHE A 136 12.43 6.52 -1.23
C PHE A 136 13.58 7.10 -0.40
N ARG A 137 13.88 8.39 -0.58
CA ARG A 137 14.84 9.15 0.24
C ARG A 137 14.17 10.15 1.19
N ARG A 138 12.86 10.35 1.07
CA ARG A 138 12.05 11.22 1.93
C ARG A 138 11.05 10.35 2.68
N THR A 139 11.52 9.79 3.80
CA THR A 139 10.75 8.86 4.63
C THR A 139 10.52 9.43 6.02
N GLU A 140 9.39 9.08 6.62
CA GLU A 140 9.10 9.31 8.03
C GLU A 140 9.43 8.06 8.84
N PHE A 141 9.72 8.20 10.14
CA PHE A 141 9.86 7.07 11.03
C PHE A 141 8.65 6.93 11.94
N ILE A 142 8.12 5.71 12.03
CA ILE A 142 6.94 5.39 12.83
C ILE A 142 7.27 4.19 13.72
N ASP A 143 7.09 4.36 15.02
CA ASP A 143 7.29 3.32 16.02
C ASP A 143 5.95 2.68 16.39
N ILE A 144 5.87 1.35 16.26
CA ILE A 144 4.67 0.57 16.60
C ILE A 144 4.98 -0.30 17.81
N ASP A 145 4.14 -0.17 18.84
CA ASP A 145 4.33 -0.82 20.12
C ASP A 145 4.37 -2.35 19.96
N GLY A 146 5.45 -2.97 20.45
CA GLY A 146 5.70 -4.40 20.32
C GLY A 146 6.29 -4.87 18.98
N TYR A 147 6.32 -4.01 17.96
CA TYR A 147 6.78 -4.37 16.61
C TYR A 147 7.98 -3.55 16.11
N GLY A 148 8.36 -2.50 16.83
CA GLY A 148 9.56 -1.70 16.59
C GLY A 148 9.36 -0.61 15.56
N ARG A 149 10.48 -0.17 14.97
CA ARG A 149 10.54 1.01 14.11
C ARG A 149 10.36 0.65 12.63
N PHE A 150 9.59 1.48 11.94
CA PHE A 150 9.33 1.42 10.51
C PHE A 150 9.75 2.72 9.84
N GLU A 151 10.03 2.65 8.54
CA GLU A 151 10.15 3.83 7.69
C GLU A 151 8.96 3.87 6.71
N GLY A 152 8.34 5.05 6.59
CA GLY A 152 7.18 5.29 5.76
C GLY A 152 7.51 6.23 4.61
N TYR A 153 7.25 5.85 3.37
CA TYR A 153 7.36 6.76 2.21
C TYR A 153 5.97 7.17 1.71
N ALA A 154 5.87 8.36 1.12
CA ALA A 154 4.62 8.92 0.62
C ALA A 154 3.96 8.02 -0.44
N ASN A 155 2.64 7.85 -0.38
CA ASN A 155 1.89 7.05 -1.35
C ASN A 155 1.03 7.93 -2.26
N ARG A 156 1.45 8.06 -3.52
CA ARG A 156 0.68 8.73 -4.60
C ARG A 156 0.07 10.07 -4.15
N ASP A 157 -1.23 10.27 -4.38
CA ASP A 157 -1.92 11.54 -4.18
C ASP A 157 -2.85 11.45 -2.96
N SER A 158 -2.42 12.03 -1.84
CA SER A 158 -3.20 12.12 -0.61
C SER A 158 -4.31 13.18 -0.70
N LEU A 159 -4.24 14.12 -1.65
CA LEU A 159 -5.20 15.24 -1.74
C LEU A 159 -6.61 14.77 -2.09
N LYS A 160 -6.73 13.62 -2.75
CA LYS A 160 -8.01 12.99 -3.13
C LYS A 160 -8.84 12.55 -1.93
N TYR A 161 -8.19 12.28 -0.79
CA TYR A 161 -8.87 11.79 0.42
C TYR A 161 -9.60 12.90 1.17
N ARG A 162 -9.29 14.17 0.89
CA ARG A 162 -9.97 15.31 1.53
C ARG A 162 -11.49 15.25 1.32
N SER A 163 -11.93 15.12 0.07
CA SER A 163 -13.35 15.04 -0.24
C SER A 163 -14.01 13.72 0.19
N ILE A 164 -13.22 12.66 0.33
CA ILE A 164 -13.73 11.35 0.79
C ILE A 164 -14.05 11.42 2.29
N TYR A 165 -13.27 12.20 3.05
CA TYR A 165 -13.36 12.29 4.50
C TYR A 165 -13.94 13.61 5.04
N GLY A 166 -14.30 14.57 4.17
CA GLY A 166 -14.77 15.90 4.61
C GLY A 166 -13.67 16.79 5.20
N LEU A 167 -12.43 16.62 4.72
CA LEU A 167 -11.21 17.27 5.23
C LEU A 167 -10.66 18.32 4.25
N GLU A 168 -11.51 19.09 3.57
CA GLU A 168 -11.13 20.04 2.51
C GLU A 168 -10.10 21.07 2.98
N ASN A 169 -10.26 21.56 4.22
CA ASN A 169 -9.49 22.64 4.82
C ASN A 169 -8.40 22.17 5.79
N ILE A 170 -8.06 20.88 5.78
CA ILE A 170 -7.10 20.30 6.74
C ILE A 170 -5.67 20.86 6.56
N ASP A 171 -4.98 21.10 7.68
CA ASP A 171 -3.62 21.65 7.67
C ASP A 171 -2.59 20.62 7.21
N THR A 172 -2.76 19.35 7.59
CA THR A 172 -1.89 18.25 7.21
C THR A 172 -2.71 17.04 6.81
N ILE A 173 -2.49 16.53 5.60
CA ILE A 173 -3.03 15.24 5.14
C ILE A 173 -1.95 14.47 4.42
N TYR A 174 -1.56 13.31 4.96
CA TYR A 174 -0.44 12.55 4.44
C TYR A 174 -0.66 11.04 4.52
N ARG A 175 -0.63 10.36 3.36
CA ARG A 175 -0.72 8.91 3.30
C ARG A 175 0.57 8.30 2.79
N GLY A 176 0.94 7.13 3.32
CA GLY A 176 2.18 6.47 2.98
C GLY A 176 2.16 4.96 3.12
N THR A 177 3.31 4.36 2.83
CA THR A 177 3.52 2.91 2.89
C THR A 177 4.67 2.59 3.83
N LEU A 178 4.45 1.65 4.76
CA LEU A 178 5.45 1.23 5.74
C LEU A 178 6.38 0.15 5.18
N ARG A 179 7.65 0.26 5.54
CA ARG A 179 8.69 -0.75 5.34
C ARG A 179 9.58 -0.84 6.57
N ARG A 180 10.37 -1.91 6.66
CA ARG A 180 11.44 -1.99 7.66
C ARG A 180 12.55 -0.99 7.32
N VAL A 181 13.14 -0.42 8.36
CA VAL A 181 14.20 0.59 8.23
C VAL A 181 15.34 0.06 7.34
N GLY A 182 15.74 0.87 6.36
CA GLY A 182 16.78 0.53 5.39
C GLY A 182 16.27 -0.09 4.08
N PHE A 183 14.99 -0.45 3.97
CA PHE A 183 14.39 -0.92 2.73
C PHE A 183 14.39 0.16 1.65
N CYS A 184 13.85 1.35 1.95
CA CYS A 184 13.67 2.46 1.03
C CYS A 184 15.01 2.95 0.48
N ARG A 185 16.03 3.06 1.34
CA ARG A 185 17.39 3.42 0.89
C ARG A 185 17.96 2.40 -0.11
N ALA A 186 17.76 1.11 0.12
CA ALA A 186 18.21 0.07 -0.79
C ALA A 186 17.37 0.02 -2.06
N TRP A 187 16.05 0.20 -1.95
CA TRP A 187 15.13 0.25 -3.10
C TRP A 187 15.41 1.44 -4.02
N ASP A 188 15.84 2.58 -3.47
CA ASP A 188 16.22 3.76 -4.24
C ASP A 188 17.31 3.45 -5.27
N VAL A 189 18.19 2.46 -5.05
CA VAL A 189 19.16 1.98 -6.06
C VAL A 189 18.47 1.60 -7.36
N PHE A 190 17.40 0.81 -7.29
CA PHE A 190 16.65 0.38 -8.47
C PHE A 190 15.92 1.54 -9.14
N VAL A 191 15.44 2.50 -8.35
CA VAL A 191 14.79 3.71 -8.87
C VAL A 191 15.80 4.60 -9.61
N GLN A 192 16.98 4.83 -9.04
CA GLN A 192 18.01 5.68 -9.67
C GLN A 192 18.59 5.04 -10.94
N LEU A 193 18.68 3.70 -10.99
CA LEU A 193 19.11 2.99 -12.20
C LEU A 193 18.02 2.94 -13.30
N GLY A 194 16.76 3.15 -12.93
CA GLY A 194 15.62 2.93 -13.84
C GLY A 194 15.19 1.47 -13.96
N CYS A 195 15.66 0.59 -13.08
CA CYS A 195 15.29 -0.84 -13.06
C CYS A 195 13.80 -1.06 -12.80
N THR A 196 13.11 -0.07 -12.24
CA THR A 196 11.66 -0.12 -12.01
C THR A 196 10.84 0.32 -13.22
N ASP A 197 11.44 0.85 -14.28
CA ASP A 197 10.71 1.37 -15.44
C ASP A 197 10.01 0.24 -16.22
N ASP A 198 8.79 0.51 -16.66
CA ASP A 198 7.93 -0.45 -17.34
C ASP A 198 7.44 0.05 -18.71
N SER A 199 8.00 1.16 -19.20
CA SER A 199 7.56 1.85 -20.41
C SER A 199 8.25 1.36 -21.70
N TYR A 200 9.35 0.62 -21.59
CA TYR A 200 10.11 0.11 -22.73
C TYR A 200 10.64 -1.30 -22.48
N VAL A 201 10.95 -2.00 -23.56
CA VAL A 201 11.53 -3.35 -23.55
C VAL A 201 13.05 -3.25 -23.70
N ILE A 202 13.77 -4.08 -22.95
CA ILE A 202 15.23 -4.21 -23.11
C ILE A 202 15.48 -5.26 -24.20
N GLU A 203 16.01 -4.80 -25.34
CA GLU A 203 16.34 -5.66 -26.48
C GLU A 203 17.37 -6.74 -26.10
N GLY A 204 17.06 -8.01 -26.40
CA GLY A 204 17.92 -9.15 -26.09
C GLY A 204 17.99 -9.51 -24.61
N SER A 205 17.07 -8.99 -23.79
CA SER A 205 16.99 -9.31 -22.35
C SER A 205 16.66 -10.78 -22.08
N GLU A 206 16.08 -11.49 -23.04
CA GLU A 206 15.85 -12.94 -22.93
C GLU A 206 17.13 -13.76 -22.69
N HIS A 207 18.28 -13.24 -23.11
CA HIS A 207 19.58 -13.89 -22.99
C HIS A 207 20.48 -13.28 -21.91
N MET A 208 20.02 -12.25 -21.21
CA MET A 208 20.81 -11.56 -20.20
C MET A 208 20.91 -12.35 -18.90
N THR A 209 22.11 -12.36 -18.35
CA THR A 209 22.37 -12.69 -16.95
C THR A 209 21.92 -11.56 -16.02
N LYS A 210 21.74 -11.85 -14.73
CA LYS A 210 21.43 -10.83 -13.70
C LYS A 210 22.48 -9.72 -13.71
N ARG A 211 23.76 -10.11 -13.80
CA ARG A 211 24.90 -9.19 -13.94
C ARG A 211 24.79 -8.31 -15.18
N GLU A 212 24.51 -8.87 -16.35
CA GLU A 212 24.40 -8.10 -17.59
C GLU A 212 23.22 -7.13 -17.57
N TYR A 213 22.09 -7.55 -16.98
CA TYR A 213 20.93 -6.69 -16.77
C TYR A 213 21.27 -5.46 -15.92
N ILE A 214 21.96 -5.61 -14.79
CA ILE A 214 22.38 -4.43 -14.01
C ILE A 214 23.43 -3.60 -14.76
N ASN A 215 24.35 -4.28 -15.43
CA ASN A 215 25.40 -3.63 -16.20
C ASN A 215 24.85 -2.78 -17.37
N SER A 216 23.68 -3.11 -17.93
CA SER A 216 23.09 -2.38 -19.06
C SER A 216 22.66 -0.96 -18.70
N PHE A 217 22.44 -0.66 -17.42
CA PHE A 217 22.14 0.70 -16.93
C PHE A 217 23.40 1.51 -16.59
N LEU A 218 24.56 0.87 -16.57
CA LEU A 218 25.83 1.49 -16.18
C LEU A 218 26.66 1.84 -17.42
N ARG A 219 27.62 2.75 -17.26
CA ARG A 219 28.55 3.06 -18.34
C ARG A 219 29.35 1.83 -18.74
N TYR A 220 29.54 1.66 -20.05
CA TYR A 220 30.42 0.63 -20.57
C TYR A 220 31.87 0.92 -20.14
N ASN A 221 32.52 -0.07 -19.55
CA ASN A 221 33.94 -0.10 -19.26
C ASN A 221 34.39 -1.57 -19.40
N ARG A 222 35.56 -1.78 -19.99
CA ARG A 222 36.15 -3.11 -20.24
C ARG A 222 36.81 -3.73 -19.01
N HIS A 223 37.22 -2.91 -18.05
CA HIS A 223 38.08 -3.34 -16.94
C HIS A 223 37.37 -3.29 -15.59
N ASP A 224 36.46 -2.32 -15.39
CA ASP A 224 35.77 -2.18 -14.12
C ASP A 224 34.67 -3.22 -13.96
N SER A 225 34.62 -3.86 -12.78
CA SER A 225 33.52 -4.75 -12.42
C SER A 225 32.19 -4.00 -12.33
N VAL A 226 31.08 -4.73 -12.45
CA VAL A 226 29.72 -4.16 -12.33
C VAL A 226 29.52 -3.56 -10.93
N GLU A 227 30.06 -4.23 -9.92
CA GLU A 227 30.08 -3.84 -8.53
C GLU A 227 30.77 -2.49 -8.33
N LEU A 228 32.00 -2.34 -8.85
CA LEU A 228 32.77 -1.10 -8.74
C LEU A 228 32.05 0.05 -9.45
N LYS A 229 31.52 -0.21 -10.64
CA LYS A 229 30.77 0.79 -11.41
C LYS A 229 29.50 1.24 -10.68
N LEU A 230 28.75 0.31 -10.10
CA LEU A 230 27.52 0.64 -9.38
C LEU A 230 27.82 1.44 -8.11
N ARG A 231 28.81 1.00 -7.31
CA ARG A 231 29.25 1.72 -6.11
C ARG A 231 29.67 3.15 -6.45
N HIS A 232 30.46 3.34 -7.50
CA HIS A 232 30.87 4.67 -7.95
C HIS A 232 29.69 5.50 -8.47
N TYR A 233 28.80 4.90 -9.27
CA TYR A 233 27.65 5.58 -9.88
C TYR A 233 26.69 6.15 -8.83
N LEU A 234 26.42 5.38 -7.78
CA LEU A 234 25.48 5.78 -6.71
C LEU A 234 26.16 6.31 -5.45
N LYS A 235 27.49 6.38 -5.42
CA LYS A 235 28.29 6.79 -4.25
C LYS A 235 27.97 5.96 -3.01
N ILE A 236 28.02 4.63 -3.16
CA ILE A 236 27.80 3.67 -2.07
C ILE A 236 29.15 3.37 -1.43
N ASP A 237 29.31 3.76 -0.17
CA ASP A 237 30.52 3.53 0.62
C ASP A 237 30.79 2.03 0.85
N GLU A 238 32.05 1.65 1.03
CA GLU A 238 32.48 0.24 1.14
C GLU A 238 31.79 -0.51 2.28
N ASP A 239 31.64 0.15 3.43
CA ASP A 239 31.05 -0.36 4.68
C ASP A 239 29.52 -0.21 4.77
N ASP A 240 28.87 0.17 3.67
CA ASP A 240 27.44 0.38 3.66
C ASP A 240 26.65 -0.95 3.66
N THR A 241 25.89 -1.19 4.73
CA THR A 241 24.99 -2.34 4.89
C THR A 241 23.90 -2.47 3.82
N LEU A 242 23.66 -1.45 2.99
CA LEU A 242 22.78 -1.58 1.82
C LEU A 242 23.38 -2.51 0.75
N TRP A 243 24.71 -2.63 0.69
CA TRP A 243 25.38 -3.44 -0.33
C TRP A 243 25.08 -4.94 -0.16
N GLU A 244 25.08 -5.42 1.09
CA GLU A 244 24.72 -6.81 1.43
C GLU A 244 23.34 -7.21 0.89
N LYS A 245 22.40 -6.26 0.85
CA LYS A 245 21.05 -6.47 0.30
C LYS A 245 21.09 -6.72 -1.21
N LEU A 246 21.96 -6.00 -1.93
CA LEU A 246 22.12 -6.14 -3.39
C LEU A 246 22.82 -7.45 -3.74
N GLU A 247 23.86 -7.82 -2.99
CA GLU A 247 24.57 -9.10 -3.15
C GLU A 247 23.68 -10.29 -2.82
N TRP A 248 22.90 -10.22 -1.74
CA TRP A 248 21.98 -11.30 -1.34
C TRP A 248 20.91 -11.62 -2.40
N LEU A 249 20.47 -10.59 -3.13
CA LEU A 249 19.56 -10.76 -4.26
C LEU A 249 20.19 -11.50 -5.45
N GLY A 250 21.52 -11.65 -5.48
CA GLY A 250 22.24 -12.25 -6.59
C GLY A 250 22.30 -11.33 -7.82
N LEU A 251 22.23 -10.01 -7.63
CA LEU A 251 22.20 -9.05 -8.73
C LEU A 251 23.44 -9.11 -9.63
N PHE A 252 24.55 -9.59 -9.09
CA PHE A 252 25.83 -9.69 -9.81
C PHE A 252 26.14 -11.13 -10.26
N ASP A 253 25.18 -12.03 -10.16
CA ASP A 253 25.40 -13.42 -10.58
C ASP A 253 25.38 -13.53 -12.11
N SER A 254 26.13 -14.50 -12.63
CA SER A 254 26.13 -14.88 -14.05
C SER A 254 24.96 -15.80 -14.42
N GLU A 255 23.99 -15.99 -13.53
CA GLU A 255 22.78 -16.75 -13.83
C GLU A 255 21.86 -15.96 -14.76
N PRO A 256 21.20 -16.61 -15.74
CA PRO A 256 20.21 -15.97 -16.59
C PRO A 256 19.00 -15.49 -15.78
N VAL A 257 18.43 -14.32 -16.14
CA VAL A 257 17.15 -13.87 -15.53
C VAL A 257 16.00 -14.77 -15.96
N ASN A 258 16.03 -15.23 -17.22
CA ASN A 258 15.11 -16.23 -17.80
C ASN A 258 13.61 -15.86 -17.69
N LEU A 259 13.21 -14.82 -18.42
CA LEU A 259 11.79 -14.48 -18.64
C LEU A 259 11.13 -15.29 -19.78
N GLY A 260 11.92 -15.99 -20.60
CA GLY A 260 11.47 -16.72 -21.78
C GLY A 260 11.11 -15.83 -22.99
N LYS A 261 11.33 -14.51 -22.87
CA LYS A 261 11.20 -13.48 -23.91
C LYS A 261 11.81 -12.19 -23.41
N ASP A 262 11.95 -11.22 -24.30
CA ASP A 262 12.32 -9.87 -23.88
C ASP A 262 11.29 -9.24 -22.95
N GLY A 263 11.78 -8.49 -21.97
CA GLY A 263 10.99 -7.86 -20.93
C GLY A 263 11.37 -6.41 -20.67
N THR A 264 10.50 -5.72 -19.95
CA THR A 264 10.79 -4.38 -19.45
C THR A 264 11.81 -4.43 -18.30
N PRO A 265 12.49 -3.32 -17.97
CA PRO A 265 13.34 -3.25 -16.78
C PRO A 265 12.63 -3.77 -15.53
N ALA A 266 11.39 -3.34 -15.31
CA ALA A 266 10.57 -3.76 -14.18
C ALA A 266 10.28 -5.26 -14.17
N GLN A 267 10.01 -5.86 -15.33
CA GLN A 267 9.73 -7.30 -15.43
C GLN A 267 10.97 -8.14 -15.10
N MET A 268 12.14 -7.70 -15.59
CA MET A 268 13.43 -8.32 -15.30
C MET A 268 13.73 -8.24 -13.80
N LEU A 269 13.61 -7.05 -13.19
CA LEU A 269 13.78 -6.86 -11.74
C LEU A 269 12.79 -7.72 -10.95
N GLN A 270 11.51 -7.73 -11.33
CA GLN A 270 10.49 -8.53 -10.66
C GLN A 270 10.85 -10.01 -10.64
N LYS A 271 11.39 -10.56 -11.74
CA LYS A 271 11.80 -11.96 -11.80
C LYS A 271 12.95 -12.25 -10.82
N ILE A 272 13.98 -11.41 -10.80
CA ILE A 272 15.10 -11.54 -9.87
C ILE A 272 14.60 -11.52 -8.41
N LEU A 273 13.73 -10.55 -8.09
CA LEU A 273 13.16 -10.44 -6.75
C LEU A 273 12.31 -11.67 -6.40
N LYS A 274 11.46 -12.16 -7.31
CA LYS A 274 10.59 -13.33 -7.04
C LYS A 274 11.37 -14.59 -6.65
N ASP A 275 12.54 -14.77 -7.24
CA ASP A 275 13.39 -15.94 -6.95
C ASP A 275 13.95 -15.92 -5.52
N LYS A 276 13.98 -14.76 -4.86
CA LYS A 276 14.52 -14.57 -3.51
C LYS A 276 13.44 -14.21 -2.47
N TRP A 277 12.39 -13.52 -2.89
CA TRP A 277 11.36 -12.94 -2.02
C TRP A 277 10.05 -13.74 -1.99
N SER A 278 10.04 -14.98 -2.48
CA SER A 278 8.86 -15.84 -2.27
C SER A 278 8.80 -16.29 -0.79
N LEU A 279 7.58 -16.31 -0.23
CA LEU A 279 7.34 -16.88 1.09
C LEU A 279 7.71 -18.37 1.08
N SER A 280 8.36 -18.81 2.14
CA SER A 280 8.54 -20.22 2.47
C SER A 280 7.29 -20.74 3.19
N ASP A 281 7.11 -22.07 3.24
CA ASP A 281 5.91 -22.70 3.79
C ASP A 281 5.51 -22.20 5.19
N GLU A 282 6.50 -22.02 6.08
CA GLU A 282 6.30 -21.61 7.47
C GLU A 282 6.47 -20.09 7.68
N ASP A 283 6.76 -19.31 6.62
CA ASP A 283 6.85 -17.87 6.77
C ASP A 283 5.45 -17.29 7.05
N LYS A 284 5.43 -16.30 7.93
CA LYS A 284 4.26 -15.50 8.24
C LYS A 284 4.47 -14.08 7.74
N ASP A 285 3.45 -13.55 7.09
CA ASP A 285 3.36 -12.13 6.85
C ASP A 285 2.67 -11.41 8.00
N MET A 286 2.76 -10.09 7.95
CA MET A 286 2.20 -9.18 8.92
C MET A 286 1.67 -7.95 8.18
N ILE A 287 0.46 -7.54 8.55
CA ILE A 287 -0.07 -6.23 8.19
C ILE A 287 0.12 -5.30 9.36
N VAL A 288 0.67 -4.11 9.07
CA VAL A 288 0.74 -2.99 10.01
C VAL A 288 0.00 -1.83 9.39
N MET A 289 -0.95 -1.27 10.13
CA MET A 289 -1.62 -0.03 9.78
C MET A 289 -1.50 0.95 10.94
N TRP A 290 -1.26 2.21 10.63
CA TRP A 290 -1.13 3.28 11.60
C TRP A 290 -1.78 4.55 11.09
N HIS A 291 -2.56 5.18 11.94
CA HIS A 291 -3.17 6.47 11.71
C HIS A 291 -2.77 7.45 12.80
N LYS A 292 -2.68 8.72 12.44
CA LYS A 292 -2.50 9.81 13.38
C LYS A 292 -3.46 10.94 13.09
N PHE A 293 -4.13 11.39 14.14
CA PHE A 293 -5.11 12.46 14.11
C PHE A 293 -4.64 13.57 15.03
N GLY A 294 -4.64 14.81 14.54
CA GLY A 294 -4.50 16.02 15.34
C GLY A 294 -5.76 16.85 15.24
N TYR A 295 -6.31 17.26 16.38
CA TYR A 295 -7.57 17.99 16.45
C TYR A 295 -7.59 19.01 17.59
N TYR A 296 -8.44 20.02 17.44
CA TYR A 296 -8.78 20.95 18.52
C TYR A 296 -10.06 20.48 19.20
N LEU A 297 -10.11 20.53 20.53
CA LEU A 297 -11.34 20.35 21.31
C LEU A 297 -11.36 21.39 22.42
N ASN A 298 -12.41 22.21 22.47
CA ASN A 298 -12.52 23.34 23.41
C ASN A 298 -11.30 24.28 23.40
N GLY A 299 -10.75 24.55 22.21
CA GLY A 299 -9.57 25.40 21.99
C GLY A 299 -8.23 24.78 22.41
N LYS A 300 -8.20 23.53 22.86
CA LYS A 300 -6.97 22.80 23.20
C LYS A 300 -6.63 21.79 22.12
N LYS A 301 -5.33 21.59 21.87
CA LYS A 301 -4.83 20.57 20.93
C LYS A 301 -4.80 19.20 21.59
N PHE A 302 -5.21 18.19 20.83
CA PHE A 302 -5.12 16.79 21.19
C PHE A 302 -4.64 15.99 19.99
N GLY A 303 -4.11 14.80 20.24
CA GLY A 303 -3.89 13.84 19.19
C GLY A 303 -4.25 12.42 19.59
N ILE A 304 -4.54 11.61 18.58
CA ILE A 304 -4.80 10.17 18.70
C ILE A 304 -3.89 9.48 17.68
N GLU A 305 -3.17 8.47 18.13
CA GLU A 305 -2.54 7.48 17.26
C GLU A 305 -3.32 6.18 17.35
N SER A 306 -3.66 5.59 16.20
CA SER A 306 -4.40 4.35 16.11
C SER A 306 -3.61 3.36 15.29
N SER A 307 -3.34 2.17 15.83
CA SER A 307 -2.50 1.18 15.16
C SER A 307 -3.13 -0.20 15.18
N MET A 308 -3.01 -0.93 14.07
CA MET A 308 -3.43 -2.33 13.94
C MET A 308 -2.26 -3.14 13.46
N VAL A 309 -2.03 -4.28 14.10
CA VAL A 309 -1.10 -5.30 13.63
C VAL A 309 -1.81 -6.64 13.59
N HIS A 310 -1.77 -7.29 12.43
CA HIS A 310 -2.34 -8.62 12.21
C HIS A 310 -1.27 -9.52 11.61
N ILE A 311 -1.03 -10.69 12.22
CA ILE A 311 -0.02 -11.66 11.78
C ILE A 311 -0.74 -12.86 11.14
N GLY A 312 -0.27 -13.28 9.97
CA GLY A 312 -0.79 -14.43 9.25
C GLY A 312 -0.41 -15.74 9.94
N LYS A 313 -0.98 -16.84 9.46
CA LYS A 313 -0.68 -18.17 10.00
C LYS A 313 0.51 -18.83 9.31
N ASP A 314 0.55 -18.71 7.98
CA ASP A 314 1.53 -19.35 7.09
C ASP A 314 1.47 -18.71 5.69
N GLN A 315 2.18 -19.29 4.70
CA GLN A 315 2.21 -18.80 3.32
C GLN A 315 0.86 -18.79 2.60
N VAL A 316 -0.11 -19.59 3.05
CA VAL A 316 -1.45 -19.73 2.42
C VAL A 316 -2.43 -18.78 3.10
N TYR A 317 -2.49 -18.83 4.43
CA TYR A 317 -3.37 -18.03 5.26
C TYR A 317 -2.62 -16.80 5.77
N THR A 318 -2.32 -15.90 4.84
CA THR A 318 -1.59 -14.67 5.09
C THR A 318 -2.46 -13.59 5.75
N ALA A 319 -1.86 -12.72 6.56
CA ALA A 319 -2.50 -11.52 7.09
C ALA A 319 -3.03 -10.63 5.96
N MET A 320 -2.33 -10.54 4.84
CA MET A 320 -2.83 -9.86 3.65
C MET A 320 -4.13 -10.49 3.12
N SER A 321 -4.18 -11.83 3.01
CA SER A 321 -5.39 -12.53 2.57
C SER A 321 -6.54 -12.33 3.55
N ASP A 322 -6.28 -12.42 4.85
CA ASP A 322 -7.27 -12.18 5.91
C ASP A 322 -7.84 -10.75 5.84
N THR A 323 -6.95 -9.74 5.83
CA THR A 323 -7.33 -8.33 5.89
C THR A 323 -7.91 -7.78 4.59
N VAL A 324 -7.77 -8.49 3.47
CA VAL A 324 -8.51 -8.20 2.23
C VAL A 324 -9.78 -9.04 2.14
N GLY A 325 -9.74 -10.32 2.50
CA GLY A 325 -10.84 -11.26 2.31
C GLY A 325 -11.96 -11.13 3.35
N TYR A 326 -11.62 -10.98 4.64
CA TYR A 326 -12.64 -10.89 5.70
C TYR A 326 -13.54 -9.65 5.54
N PRO A 327 -13.03 -8.43 5.27
CA PRO A 327 -13.91 -7.28 5.05
C PRO A 327 -14.90 -7.49 3.90
N VAL A 328 -14.45 -8.07 2.79
CA VAL A 328 -15.31 -8.41 1.64
C VAL A 328 -16.39 -9.40 2.05
N ALA A 329 -16.01 -10.49 2.74
CA ALA A 329 -16.94 -11.55 3.14
C ALA A 329 -17.98 -11.05 4.15
N ILE A 330 -17.54 -10.30 5.16
CA ILE A 330 -18.40 -9.71 6.19
C ILE A 330 -19.38 -8.71 5.55
N CYS A 331 -18.90 -7.82 4.68
CA CYS A 331 -19.77 -6.86 4.00
C CYS A 331 -20.79 -7.56 3.08
N ALA A 332 -20.37 -8.61 2.37
CA ALA A 332 -21.27 -9.41 1.54
C ALA A 332 -22.38 -10.06 2.38
N GLU A 333 -22.05 -10.65 3.52
CA GLU A 333 -23.02 -11.21 4.47
C GLU A 333 -24.00 -10.15 4.97
N MET A 334 -23.50 -8.96 5.35
CA MET A 334 -24.33 -7.85 5.82
C MET A 334 -25.27 -7.30 4.75
N ILE A 335 -24.85 -7.26 3.48
CA ILE A 335 -25.72 -6.89 2.36
C ILE A 335 -26.81 -7.94 2.15
N LEU A 336 -26.46 -9.24 2.18
CA LEU A 336 -27.42 -10.33 2.01
C LEU A 336 -28.46 -10.39 3.13
N ASN A 337 -28.05 -10.06 4.36
CA ASN A 337 -28.93 -10.00 5.53
C ASN A 337 -29.73 -8.69 5.64
N GLY A 338 -29.50 -7.72 4.74
CA GLY A 338 -30.20 -6.43 4.75
C GLY A 338 -29.73 -5.46 5.85
N THR A 339 -28.57 -5.68 6.45
CA THR A 339 -27.95 -4.74 7.40
C THR A 339 -27.44 -3.50 6.68
N ILE A 340 -26.80 -3.67 5.52
CA ILE A 340 -26.35 -2.57 4.65
C ILE A 340 -27.35 -2.44 3.51
N GLN A 341 -27.92 -1.23 3.34
CA GLN A 341 -29.02 -1.02 2.40
C GLN A 341 -28.78 0.13 1.42
N SER A 342 -27.80 1.00 1.69
CA SER A 342 -27.47 2.14 0.83
C SER A 342 -27.15 1.72 -0.61
N LYS A 343 -27.96 2.21 -1.56
CA LYS A 343 -27.90 1.85 -2.99
C LYS A 343 -26.93 2.71 -3.78
N GLY A 344 -26.54 2.25 -4.96
CA GLY A 344 -25.61 2.96 -5.83
C GLY A 344 -24.16 2.56 -5.59
N VAL A 345 -23.25 3.46 -5.97
CA VAL A 345 -21.80 3.30 -5.79
C VAL A 345 -21.44 3.72 -4.38
N GLN A 346 -21.01 2.75 -3.58
CA GLN A 346 -20.72 2.91 -2.16
C GLN A 346 -19.23 2.77 -1.86
N LEU A 347 -18.80 3.47 -0.81
CA LEU A 347 -17.50 3.34 -0.15
C LEU A 347 -17.75 3.02 1.33
N PRO A 348 -16.81 2.36 2.03
CA PRO A 348 -16.99 2.01 3.44
C PRO A 348 -16.67 3.18 4.38
N THR A 349 -17.20 4.36 4.07
CA THR A 349 -16.99 5.62 4.81
C THR A 349 -18.21 6.05 5.62
N HIS A 350 -19.32 5.31 5.51
CA HIS A 350 -20.56 5.56 6.25
C HIS A 350 -20.69 4.67 7.48
N ALA A 351 -21.25 5.21 8.56
CA ALA A 351 -21.40 4.52 9.84
C ALA A 351 -22.22 3.22 9.76
N GLU A 352 -23.19 3.14 8.84
CA GLU A 352 -23.95 1.90 8.60
C GLU A 352 -23.05 0.75 8.10
N ILE A 353 -21.90 1.07 7.52
CA ILE A 353 -20.96 0.11 6.95
C ILE A 353 -19.81 -0.11 7.92
N TYR A 354 -19.07 0.95 8.29
CA TYR A 354 -17.80 0.78 9.01
C TYR A 354 -17.98 0.23 10.42
N ASN A 355 -19.03 0.63 11.17
CA ASN A 355 -19.23 0.14 12.54
C ASN A 355 -19.45 -1.38 12.57
N PRO A 356 -20.47 -1.93 11.90
CA PRO A 356 -20.71 -3.37 11.98
C PRO A 356 -19.56 -4.18 11.38
N VAL A 357 -18.92 -3.70 10.30
CA VAL A 357 -17.80 -4.41 9.68
C VAL A 357 -16.58 -4.45 10.61
N LEU A 358 -16.20 -3.32 11.23
CA LEU A 358 -15.07 -3.28 12.17
C LEU A 358 -15.34 -4.10 13.44
N ASP A 359 -16.57 -4.05 13.96
CA ASP A 359 -16.97 -4.86 15.11
C ASP A 359 -16.79 -6.35 14.79
N LYS A 360 -17.25 -6.79 13.62
CA LYS A 360 -17.11 -8.19 13.20
C LYS A 360 -15.66 -8.58 12.92
N LEU A 361 -14.85 -7.69 12.33
CA LEU A 361 -13.41 -7.91 12.10
C LEU A 361 -12.65 -8.10 13.41
N SER A 362 -13.08 -7.45 14.50
CA SER A 362 -12.45 -7.59 15.81
C SER A 362 -12.55 -9.01 16.37
N GLU A 363 -13.61 -9.76 16.03
CA GLU A 363 -13.75 -11.18 16.38
C GLU A 363 -12.70 -12.07 15.71
N TYR A 364 -12.15 -11.62 14.56
CA TYR A 364 -11.07 -12.29 13.84
C TYR A 364 -9.68 -11.78 14.25
N GLY A 365 -9.59 -10.98 15.30
CA GLY A 365 -8.32 -10.43 15.81
C GLY A 365 -7.83 -9.18 15.06
N ILE A 366 -8.56 -8.69 14.06
CA ILE A 366 -8.24 -7.45 13.35
C ILE A 366 -8.82 -6.29 14.15
N LYS A 367 -8.01 -5.75 15.06
CA LYS A 367 -8.40 -4.70 16.00
C LYS A 367 -7.37 -3.59 16.07
N PHE A 368 -7.85 -2.36 16.18
CA PHE A 368 -7.02 -1.18 16.42
C PHE A 368 -6.79 -0.94 17.91
N ASN A 369 -5.58 -0.50 18.23
CA ASN A 369 -5.19 0.00 19.53
C ASN A 369 -4.94 1.51 19.40
N GLU A 370 -5.69 2.28 20.17
CA GLU A 370 -5.66 3.73 20.16
C GLU A 370 -4.93 4.26 21.39
N LYS A 371 -4.09 5.28 21.19
CA LYS A 371 -3.40 6.00 22.26
C LYS A 371 -3.54 7.49 22.07
N LYS A 372 -3.82 8.21 23.16
CA LYS A 372 -3.80 9.67 23.17
C LYS A 372 -2.35 10.16 23.16
N VAL A 373 -2.05 11.15 22.33
CA VAL A 373 -0.73 11.79 22.26
C VAL A 373 -0.84 13.26 22.66
N ASN A 374 0.12 13.70 23.48
CA ASN A 374 0.12 15.05 24.05
C ASN A 374 0.60 16.14 23.07
N ASP A 375 1.31 15.74 22.01
CA ASP A 375 1.70 16.62 20.92
C ASP A 375 1.42 15.96 19.56
N PRO A 376 0.34 16.34 18.86
CA PRO A 376 0.05 15.83 17.54
C PRO A 376 1.08 16.27 16.48
N ILE A 377 1.87 17.32 16.72
CA ILE A 377 2.85 17.79 15.73
C ILE A 377 4.11 16.90 15.80
N THR A 378 4.23 15.97 14.86
CA THR A 378 5.52 15.36 14.45
C THR A 378 5.64 15.63 12.95
N ALA A 379 6.67 16.22 12.36
CA ALA A 379 8.02 16.58 12.78
C ALA A 379 8.39 18.00 12.26
N GLU A 380 9.42 18.61 12.84
CA GLU A 380 10.02 19.88 12.39
C GLU A 380 10.52 19.85 10.94
#